data_AF-A0A3D5BVY2-F1
#
_entry.id   AF-A0A3D5BVY2-F1
#
_cell.length_a   1.000
_cell.length_b   1.000
_cell.length_c   1.000
_cell.angle_alpha   90.00
_cell.angle_beta   90.00
_cell.angle_gamma   90.00
#
_symmetry.space_group_name_H-M   'P 1'
#
loop_
_entity.id
_entity.type
_entity.pdbx_description
1 polymer ?
#
loop_
_entity_poly.entity_id
_entity_poly.type
_entity_poly.pdbx_seq_one_letter_code
_entity_poly.pdbx_strand_id
1 'polypeptide(L)'
;MKCFDALKLTDSATRIDMRNSMDFFCMLKTCALIKRLAPGESVHILANDRNFLADLQRVHPDCTFETVSCVMGFEENADFLVRVARAVSQADKR
;
A
#
# COMPACT_ATOMS: atom_id res chain seq x y z
N MET A 1 6.13 2.11 18.19
CA MET A 1 6.78 2.79 17.05
C MET A 1 5.66 3.32 16.16
N LYS A 2 5.66 4.59 15.74
CA LYS A 2 4.54 5.14 14.95
C LYS A 2 4.61 4.63 13.50
N CYS A 3 3.47 4.43 12.83
CA CYS A 3 3.40 3.96 11.43
C CYS A 3 4.22 4.85 10.47
N PHE A 4 4.24 6.15 10.76
CA PHE A 4 5.03 7.13 10.03
C PHE A 4 6.55 6.92 10.19
N ASP A 5 7.02 6.47 11.35
CA ASP A 5 8.43 6.18 11.57
C ASP A 5 8.83 4.89 10.82
N ALA A 6 7.93 3.89 10.80
CA ALA A 6 8.11 2.68 10.01
C ALA A 6 8.13 2.96 8.50
N LEU A 7 7.27 3.88 8.02
CA LEU A 7 7.33 4.40 6.66
C LEU A 7 8.69 5.05 6.39
N LYS A 8 9.24 5.86 7.29
CA LYS A 8 10.56 6.51 7.12
C LYS A 8 11.75 5.55 7.15
N LEU A 9 11.62 4.39 7.80
CA LEU A 9 12.68 3.39 7.95
C LEU A 9 12.74 2.37 6.80
N THR A 10 11.69 2.22 6.00
CA THR A 10 11.62 1.19 4.95
C THR A 10 12.34 1.64 3.67
N ASP A 11 13.40 0.95 3.25
CA ASP A 11 14.23 1.27 2.07
C ASP A 11 13.53 1.08 0.70
N SER A 12 12.20 1.19 0.65
CA SER A 12 11.42 1.18 -0.58
C SER A 12 11.47 2.54 -1.26
N ALA A 13 11.79 2.55 -2.55
CA ALA A 13 11.88 3.76 -3.38
C ALA A 13 10.57 4.56 -3.48
N THR A 14 9.40 3.96 -3.19
CA THR A 14 8.10 4.64 -3.28
C THR A 14 7.30 4.49 -1.98
N ARG A 15 6.87 5.64 -1.43
CA ARG A 15 6.07 5.76 -0.21
C ARG A 15 4.87 6.67 -0.50
N ILE A 16 3.68 6.26 -0.07
CA ILE A 16 2.44 7.00 -0.27
C ILE A 16 1.78 7.22 1.09
N ASP A 17 1.47 8.46 1.44
CA ASP A 17 0.64 8.79 2.61
C ASP A 17 -0.77 9.13 2.12
N MET A 18 -1.72 8.29 2.49
CA MET A 18 -3.14 8.35 2.12
C MET A 18 -4.03 8.67 3.32
N ARG A 19 -3.45 8.98 4.49
CA ARG A 19 -4.25 9.28 5.69
C ARG A 19 -5.12 10.50 5.48
N ASN A 20 -6.39 10.40 5.88
CA ASN A 20 -7.38 11.46 5.77
C ASN A 20 -7.53 12.06 4.35
N SER A 21 -7.00 11.39 3.32
CA SER A 21 -6.86 11.91 1.96
C SER A 21 -7.50 10.96 0.93
N MET A 22 -8.52 10.19 1.35
CA MET A 22 -9.26 9.25 0.50
C MET A 22 -10.23 9.96 -0.45
N ASP A 23 -9.68 10.80 -1.32
CA ASP A 23 -10.40 11.31 -2.48
C ASP A 23 -10.16 10.45 -3.72
N PHE A 24 -11.03 10.62 -4.73
CA PHE A 24 -10.96 9.88 -5.98
C PHE A 24 -9.61 10.03 -6.69
N PHE A 25 -8.96 11.19 -6.58
CA PHE A 25 -7.68 11.45 -7.25
C PHE A 25 -6.50 10.76 -6.55
N CYS A 26 -6.51 10.71 -5.23
CA CYS A 26 -5.54 9.98 -4.42
C CYS A 26 -5.64 8.48 -4.68
N MET A 27 -6.85 7.93 -4.83
CA MET A 27 -7.04 6.54 -5.28
C MET A 27 -6.47 6.32 -6.68
N LEU A 28 -6.79 7.19 -7.65
CA LEU A 28 -6.25 7.06 -9.01
C LEU A 28 -4.72 7.12 -9.04
N LYS A 29 -4.10 8.04 -8.29
CA LYS A 29 -2.64 8.16 -8.18
C LYS A 29 -2.03 6.90 -7.59
N THR A 30 -2.62 6.38 -6.51
CA THR A 30 -2.18 5.14 -5.87
C THR A 30 -2.25 3.96 -6.84
N CYS A 31 -3.38 3.79 -7.53
CA CYS A 31 -3.54 2.73 -8.52
C CYS A 31 -2.55 2.86 -9.69
N ALA A 32 -2.29 4.09 -10.15
CA ALA A 32 -1.31 4.35 -11.21
C ALA A 32 0.12 4.02 -10.77
N LEU A 33 0.48 4.29 -9.51
CA LEU A 33 1.77 3.92 -8.94
C LEU A 33 1.91 2.39 -8.81
N ILE A 34 0.89 1.71 -8.29
CA ILE A 34 0.88 0.24 -8.17
C ILE A 34 1.04 -0.42 -9.55
N LYS A 35 0.34 0.06 -10.58
CA LYS A 35 0.46 -0.47 -11.95
C LYS A 35 1.87 -0.32 -12.55
N ARG A 36 2.62 0.68 -12.12
CA ARG A 36 3.97 0.96 -12.61
C ARG A 36 5.04 0.12 -11.93
N LEU A 37 4.70 -0.59 -10.85
CA LEU A 37 5.64 -1.48 -10.18
C LEU A 37 6.14 -2.56 -11.15
N ALA A 38 7.45 -2.64 -11.28
CA ALA A 38 8.13 -3.77 -11.91
C ALA A 38 8.13 -4.99 -10.97
N PRO A 39 8.32 -6.21 -11.49
CA PRO A 39 8.50 -7.39 -10.65
C PRO A 39 9.66 -7.20 -9.67
N GLY A 40 9.41 -7.47 -8.38
CA GLY A 40 10.37 -7.24 -7.30
C GLY A 40 10.34 -5.83 -6.69
N GLU A 41 9.64 -4.88 -7.30
CA GLU A 41 9.37 -3.59 -6.69
C GLU A 41 8.19 -3.64 -5.72
N SER A 42 8.23 -2.76 -4.73
CA SER A 42 7.15 -2.59 -3.77
C SER A 42 6.97 -1.13 -3.37
N VAL A 43 5.74 -0.79 -3.01
CA VAL A 43 5.35 0.51 -2.47
C VAL A 43 4.80 0.34 -1.08
N HIS A 44 5.15 1.25 -0.17
CA HIS A 44 4.52 1.31 1.14
C HIS A 44 3.46 2.41 1.16
N ILE A 45 2.27 2.05 1.62
CA ILE A 45 1.11 2.93 1.67
C ILE A 45 0.65 3.04 3.11
N LEU A 46 0.71 4.25 3.65
CA LEU A 46 0.20 4.61 4.96
C LEU A 46 -1.24 5.09 4.79
N ALA A 47 -2.21 4.42 5.40
CA ALA A 47 -3.62 4.76 5.30
C ALA A 47 -4.30 4.63 6.67
N ASN A 48 -5.49 5.21 6.83
CA ASN A 48 -6.29 5.08 8.04
C ASN A 48 -7.77 4.73 7.76
N ASP A 49 -8.10 4.44 6.50
CA ASP A 49 -9.42 3.99 6.07
C ASP A 49 -9.44 2.46 5.92
N ARG A 50 -10.36 1.79 6.62
CA ARG A 50 -10.45 0.32 6.64
C ARG A 50 -10.87 -0.28 5.28
N ASN A 51 -11.61 0.47 4.47
CA ASN A 51 -12.08 0.00 3.16
C ASN A 51 -10.99 0.09 2.08
N PHE A 52 -9.98 0.94 2.30
CA PHE A 52 -8.92 1.18 1.32
C PHE A 52 -8.17 -0.08 0.90
N LEU A 53 -7.81 -0.95 1.85
CA LEU A 53 -7.12 -2.20 1.53
C LEU A 53 -8.01 -3.13 0.70
N ALA A 54 -9.28 -3.26 1.06
CA ALA A 54 -10.24 -4.09 0.33
C ALA A 54 -10.46 -3.57 -1.10
N ASP A 55 -10.54 -2.25 -1.26
CA ASP A 55 -10.66 -1.61 -2.58
C ASP A 55 -9.43 -1.85 -3.45
N LEU A 56 -8.22 -1.69 -2.88
CA LEU A 56 -6.97 -1.97 -3.62
C LEU A 56 -6.84 -3.43 -4.02
N GLN A 57 -7.18 -4.37 -3.13
CA GLN A 57 -7.18 -5.80 -3.44
C GLN A 57 -8.14 -6.14 -4.58
N ARG A 58 -9.29 -5.46 -4.64
CA ARG A 58 -10.28 -5.64 -5.71
C ARG A 58 -9.77 -5.13 -7.07
N VAL A 59 -9.02 -4.03 -7.11
CA VAL A 59 -8.52 -3.45 -8.36
C VAL A 59 -7.16 -3.98 -8.82
N HIS A 60 -6.38 -4.58 -7.92
CA HIS A 60 -5.05 -5.13 -8.19
C HIS A 60 -4.93 -6.58 -7.70
N PRO A 61 -5.67 -7.54 -8.30
CA PRO A 61 -5.62 -8.94 -7.91
C PRO A 61 -4.26 -9.61 -8.22
N ASP A 62 -3.42 -8.99 -9.05
CA ASP A 62 -2.08 -9.43 -9.42
C ASP A 62 -0.98 -8.95 -8.45
N CYS A 63 -1.35 -8.20 -7.40
CA CYS A 63 -0.43 -7.70 -6.40
C CYS A 63 -0.56 -8.47 -5.08
N THR A 64 0.55 -8.58 -4.35
CA THR A 64 0.58 -9.06 -2.97
C THR A 64 0.49 -7.87 -2.02
N PHE A 65 -0.28 -8.06 -0.95
CA PHE A 65 -0.53 -7.04 0.07
C PHE A 65 -0.09 -7.59 1.43
N GLU A 66 0.90 -6.96 2.03
CA GLU A 66 1.44 -7.32 3.33
C GLU A 66 1.23 -6.16 4.30
N THR A 67 0.38 -6.34 5.30
CA THR A 67 0.22 -5.34 6.36
C THR A 67 1.46 -5.36 7.25
N VAL A 68 2.25 -4.29 7.19
CA VAL A 68 3.39 -4.10 8.09
C VAL A 68 2.81 -3.57 9.40
N SER A 69 2.75 -4.45 10.40
CA SER A 69 2.07 -4.17 11.65
C SER A 69 2.62 -2.90 12.32
N CYS A 70 1.72 -1.98 12.61
CA CYS A 70 1.90 -0.95 13.62
C CYS A 70 0.62 -0.92 14.44
N VAL A 71 0.68 -1.54 15.62
CA VAL A 71 -0.33 -1.39 16.69
C VAL A 71 -0.16 0.06 17.18
N MET A 72 -1.22 0.86 17.36
CA MET A 72 -2.01 0.90 18.58
C MET A 72 -3.40 1.51 18.35
N GLY A 73 -4.44 0.76 18.74
CA GLY A 73 -5.79 1.28 19.00
C GLY A 73 -6.87 0.60 18.15
N PHE A 74 -7.84 -0.06 18.79
CA PHE A 74 -9.12 -0.47 18.18
C PHE A 74 -10.03 0.74 17.88
N GLU A 75 -9.44 1.88 17.54
CA GLU A 75 -10.19 3.08 17.23
C GLU A 75 -10.55 3.10 15.74
N GLU A 76 -11.62 3.79 15.41
CA GLU A 76 -12.25 3.78 14.07
C GLU A 76 -11.32 4.31 12.96
N ASN A 77 -10.17 4.91 13.31
CA ASN A 77 -9.25 5.60 12.40
C ASN A 77 -7.77 5.29 12.67
N ALA A 78 -7.45 4.06 13.09
CA ALA A 78 -6.05 3.68 13.34
C ALA A 78 -5.24 3.67 12.03
N ASP A 79 -4.09 4.35 12.05
CA ASP A 79 -3.12 4.35 10.95
C ASP A 79 -2.56 2.92 10.76
N PHE A 80 -2.57 2.43 9.53
CA PHE A 80 -1.97 1.16 9.14
C PHE A 80 -1.05 1.34 7.93
N LEU A 81 0.02 0.54 7.91
CA LEU A 81 1.01 0.55 6.83
C LEU A 81 0.87 -0.74 6.02
N VAL A 82 0.64 -0.60 4.72
CA VAL A 82 0.55 -1.73 3.79
C VAL A 82 1.71 -1.67 2.83
N ARG A 83 2.41 -2.79 2.68
CA ARG A 83 3.34 -3.00 1.59
C ARG A 83 2.60 -3.67 0.44
N VAL A 84 2.61 -3.04 -0.72
CA VAL A 84 2.06 -3.58 -1.97
C VAL A 84 3.22 -3.94 -2.87
N ALA A 85 3.31 -5.18 -3.30
CA ALA A 85 4.31 -5.64 -4.25
C ALA A 85 3.63 -6.31 -5.43
N ARG A 86 4.16 -6.14 -6.64
CA ARG A 86 3.63 -6.85 -7.79
C ARG A 86 4.07 -8.32 -7.72
N ALA A 87 3.13 -9.25 -7.84
CA ALA A 87 3.49 -10.67 -7.88
C ALA A 87 4.35 -10.92 -9.12
N VAL A 88 5.43 -11.71 -8.96
CA VAL A 88 6.21 -12.20 -10.10
C VAL A 88 5.34 -13.24 -10.81
N SER A 89 4.50 -12.78 -11.74
CA SER A 89 3.76 -13.70 -12.61
C SER A 89 4.79 -14.46 -13.46
N GLN A 90 4.74 -15.79 -13.45
CA GLN A 90 5.57 -16.68 -14.28
C GLN A 90 5.35 -16.49 -15.81
N ALA A 91 4.58 -15.48 -16.23
CA ALA A 91 4.25 -15.22 -17.64
C ALA A 91 5.35 -14.50 -18.42
N ASP A 92 6.36 -13.93 -17.76
CA ASP A 92 7.44 -13.16 -18.41
C ASP A 92 8.69 -14.04 -18.71
N LYS A 93 8.45 -15.21 -19.29
CA LYS A 93 9.46 -16.13 -19.85
C LYS A 93 9.06 -16.55 -21.26
N ARG A 94 8.78 -15.61 -22.16
CA ARG A 94 8.61 -15.89 -23.59
C ARG A 94 9.60 -15.10 -24.42
#